data_AF-A0A1F5RCE2-F1
#
_entry.id   AF-A0A1F5RCE2-F1
#
_cell.length_a   1.000
_cell.length_b   1.000
_cell.length_c   1.000
_cell.angle_alpha   90.00
_cell.angle_beta   90.00
_cell.angle_gamma   90.00
#
_symmetry.space_group_name_H-M   'P 1'
#
loop_
_entity.id
_entity.type
_entity.pdbx_description
1 polymer ?
#
loop_
_entity_poly.entity_id
_entity_poly.type
_entity_poly.pdbx_seq_one_letter_code
_entity_poly.pdbx_strand_id
1 'polypeptide(L)'
;MCWFALLMWGMAGAESVAARIGSAGGAGNGNLVIEVGSMKGVTQKIDRINAEFNPMVKNFNEYTNNQTKKRSININLQVAKEKALALMGSFAELGDVQSKSYSEYQNYYDSESLRQKLGIFKKYLERAISSEKPEPEIVKLLTQQIESLESQLRSSAQLDSTQALIYVTVKERGYDNNPGQTSPRDKYLLGLLSAVLALLLFFLGLLAGWIRCRKKIIADPNV
;
A
#
# COMPACT_ATOMS: atom_id res chain seq x y z
N MET A 1 39.09 34.98 12.30
CA MET A 1 37.98 35.35 11.39
C MET A 1 37.18 34.10 11.05
N CYS A 2 36.28 33.66 11.94
CA CYS A 2 35.30 32.60 11.68
C CYS A 2 34.20 32.69 12.75
N TRP A 3 33.27 33.65 12.61
CA TRP A 3 32.06 33.63 13.46
C TRP A 3 30.79 34.22 12.85
N PHE A 4 30.75 34.46 11.53
CA PHE A 4 29.59 35.07 10.87
C PHE A 4 28.68 34.11 10.07
N ALA A 5 28.89 32.78 10.17
CA ALA A 5 28.07 31.81 9.43
C ALA A 5 26.90 31.19 10.24
N LEU A 6 26.74 31.54 11.52
CA LEU A 6 25.74 30.90 12.40
C LEU A 6 24.41 31.66 12.55
N LEU A 7 24.24 32.81 11.87
CA LEU A 7 23.01 33.63 12.02
C LEU A 7 22.08 33.66 10.79
N MET A 8 22.40 32.94 9.71
CA MET A 8 21.51 32.84 8.54
C MET A 8 20.71 31.52 8.48
N TRP A 9 20.72 30.74 9.57
CA TRP A 9 19.93 29.50 9.68
C TRP A 9 18.66 29.64 10.53
N GLY A 10 18.33 30.86 10.96
CA GLY A 10 17.22 31.14 11.88
C GLY A 10 15.94 31.71 11.25
N MET A 11 15.92 32.05 9.95
CA MET A 11 14.75 32.70 9.33
C MET A 11 14.30 32.12 7.97
N ALA A 12 14.92 31.05 7.48
CA ALA A 12 14.42 30.32 6.30
C ALA A 12 13.49 29.14 6.68
N GLY A 13 13.30 28.89 7.98
CA GLY A 13 12.50 27.76 8.50
C GLY A 13 11.07 28.10 8.93
N ALA A 14 10.66 29.37 8.86
CA ALA A 14 9.36 29.81 9.37
C ALA A 14 8.29 30.02 8.29
N GLU A 15 8.66 30.10 7.01
CA GLU A 15 7.69 30.34 5.91
C GLU A 15 7.24 29.06 5.18
N SER A 16 7.87 27.90 5.42
CA SER A 16 7.51 26.64 4.75
C SER A 16 6.52 25.74 5.51
N VAL A 17 6.12 26.12 6.73
CA VAL A 17 5.07 25.42 7.49
C VAL A 17 3.69 26.10 7.31
N ALA A 18 3.66 27.40 7.05
CA ALA A 18 2.42 28.17 6.90
C ALA A 18 1.82 28.16 5.47
N ALA A 19 2.57 27.74 4.43
CA ALA A 19 2.03 27.58 3.07
C ALA A 19 1.40 26.19 2.80
N ARG A 20 1.29 25.33 3.82
CA ARG A 20 0.60 24.03 3.73
C ARG A 20 -0.93 24.12 3.90
N ILE A 21 -1.46 25.32 4.10
CA ILE A 21 -2.89 25.60 4.20
C ILE A 21 -3.27 26.42 2.97
N GLY A 22 -3.58 25.75 1.85
CA GLY A 22 -4.07 26.46 0.64
C GLY A 22 -3.74 25.86 -0.72
N SER A 23 -3.15 24.66 -0.83
CA SER A 23 -2.99 24.00 -2.14
C SER A 23 -4.10 22.97 -2.36
N ALA A 24 -5.28 23.45 -2.73
CA ALA A 24 -6.25 22.65 -3.47
C ALA A 24 -5.67 22.38 -4.86
N GLY A 25 -5.34 21.13 -5.22
CA GLY A 25 -4.82 20.93 -6.57
C GLY A 25 -4.44 19.54 -7.10
N GLY A 26 -4.58 18.44 -6.38
CA GLY A 26 -4.27 17.11 -6.95
C GLY A 26 -5.36 16.09 -6.69
N ALA A 27 -5.64 15.16 -7.60
CA ALA A 27 -6.64 14.12 -7.36
C ALA A 27 -6.31 13.28 -6.10
N GLY A 28 -7.34 12.73 -5.44
CA GLY A 28 -7.14 11.82 -4.32
C GLY A 28 -6.71 10.44 -4.81
N ASN A 29 -5.94 9.69 -4.02
CA ASN A 29 -5.64 8.29 -4.31
C ASN A 29 -5.88 7.42 -3.08
N GLY A 30 -6.73 6.41 -3.23
CA GLY A 30 -7.06 5.43 -2.20
C GLY A 30 -6.72 4.02 -2.65
N ASN A 31 -6.20 3.22 -1.73
CA ASN A 31 -6.00 1.79 -1.90
C ASN A 31 -6.61 1.03 -0.72
N LEU A 32 -7.31 -0.05 -1.02
CA LEU A 32 -7.98 -0.88 -0.03
C LEU A 32 -7.86 -2.36 -0.42
N VAL A 33 -7.31 -3.18 0.47
CA VAL A 33 -7.22 -4.63 0.31
C VAL A 33 -8.05 -5.29 1.39
N ILE A 34 -9.03 -6.09 1.00
CA ILE A 34 -10.00 -6.76 1.87
C ILE A 34 -9.88 -8.26 1.67
N GLU A 35 -9.83 -9.00 2.77
CA GLU A 35 -9.95 -10.45 2.78
C GLU A 35 -11.36 -10.87 3.22
N VAL A 36 -11.98 -11.77 2.46
CA VAL A 36 -13.31 -12.32 2.78
C VAL A 36 -13.24 -13.83 2.96
N GLY A 37 -14.14 -14.39 3.78
CA GLY A 37 -14.23 -15.85 3.94
C GLY A 37 -14.66 -16.58 2.66
N SER A 38 -15.55 -15.98 1.88
CA SER A 38 -16.02 -16.48 0.59
C SER A 38 -16.51 -15.34 -0.29
N MET A 39 -16.38 -15.49 -1.61
CA MET A 39 -16.82 -14.53 -2.62
C MET A 39 -18.33 -14.64 -2.94
N LYS A 40 -19.06 -15.54 -2.27
CA LYS A 40 -20.52 -15.66 -2.41
C LYS A 40 -21.21 -14.37 -1.93
N GLY A 41 -21.95 -13.72 -2.82
CA GLY A 41 -22.71 -12.50 -2.52
C GLY A 41 -21.87 -11.22 -2.44
N VAL A 42 -20.55 -11.29 -2.64
CA VAL A 42 -19.67 -10.11 -2.60
C VAL A 42 -19.96 -9.18 -3.77
N THR A 43 -20.10 -9.71 -4.99
CA THR A 43 -20.46 -8.91 -6.18
C THR A 43 -21.75 -8.13 -5.99
N GLN A 44 -22.79 -8.75 -5.41
CA GLN A 44 -24.06 -8.07 -5.12
C GLN A 44 -23.91 -6.93 -4.11
N LYS A 45 -23.03 -7.09 -3.11
CA LYS A 45 -22.74 -6.01 -2.16
C LYS A 45 -21.96 -4.88 -2.84
N ILE A 46 -21.02 -5.21 -3.72
CA ILE A 46 -20.29 -4.22 -4.51
C ILE A 46 -21.24 -3.42 -5.41
N ASP A 47 -22.20 -4.09 -6.06
CA ASP A 47 -23.20 -3.41 -6.89
C ASP A 47 -24.04 -2.42 -6.09
N ARG A 48 -24.40 -2.77 -4.84
CA ARG A 48 -25.11 -1.85 -3.93
C ARG A 48 -24.26 -0.65 -3.54
N ILE A 49 -22.98 -0.87 -3.19
CA ILE A 49 -22.03 0.21 -2.88
C ILE A 49 -21.88 1.13 -4.10
N ASN A 50 -21.72 0.58 -5.30
CA ASN A 50 -21.62 1.38 -6.52
C ASN A 50 -22.90 2.17 -6.81
N ALA A 51 -24.09 1.61 -6.55
CA ALA A 51 -25.35 2.32 -6.69
C ALA A 51 -25.50 3.48 -5.68
N GLU A 52 -25.02 3.30 -4.45
CA GLU A 52 -25.07 4.32 -3.38
C GLU A 52 -24.15 5.52 -3.69
N PHE A 53 -22.91 5.26 -4.07
CA PHE A 53 -21.90 6.31 -4.24
C PHE A 53 -21.78 6.83 -5.69
N ASN A 54 -22.33 6.08 -6.65
CA ASN A 54 -22.27 6.33 -8.09
C ASN A 54 -20.84 6.66 -8.62
N PRO A 55 -19.82 5.83 -8.32
CA PRO A 55 -18.49 6.02 -8.88
C PRO A 55 -18.46 5.65 -10.37
N MET A 56 -17.58 6.27 -11.15
CA MET A 56 -17.24 5.77 -12.48
C MET A 56 -16.29 4.57 -12.34
N VAL A 57 -16.79 3.37 -12.66
CA VAL A 57 -16.00 2.15 -12.67
C VAL A 57 -15.08 2.15 -13.89
N LYS A 58 -13.77 2.29 -13.68
CA LYS A 58 -12.75 2.23 -14.74
C LYS A 58 -12.37 0.81 -15.09
N ASN A 59 -12.36 -0.08 -14.10
CA ASN A 59 -12.02 -1.48 -14.28
C ASN A 59 -12.73 -2.35 -13.22
N PHE A 60 -13.16 -3.55 -13.63
CA PHE A 60 -13.70 -4.58 -12.75
C PHE A 60 -13.27 -5.94 -13.29
N ASN A 61 -12.28 -6.56 -12.64
CA ASN A 61 -11.75 -7.84 -13.05
C ASN A 61 -11.86 -8.86 -11.93
N GLU A 62 -12.45 -10.01 -12.22
CA GLU A 62 -12.47 -11.17 -11.32
C GLU A 62 -11.45 -12.20 -11.80
N TYR A 63 -10.66 -12.71 -10.86
CA TYR A 63 -9.61 -13.69 -11.09
C TYR A 63 -9.87 -14.91 -10.20
N THR A 64 -9.56 -16.10 -10.74
CA THR A 64 -9.54 -17.34 -9.96
C THR A 64 -8.12 -17.88 -9.94
N ASN A 65 -7.59 -18.14 -8.74
CA ASN A 65 -6.29 -18.78 -8.60
C ASN A 65 -6.44 -20.28 -8.96
N ASN A 66 -5.70 -20.72 -9.98
CA ASN A 66 -5.76 -22.08 -10.48
C ASN A 66 -5.33 -23.15 -9.46
N GLN A 67 -4.46 -22.79 -8.51
CA GLN A 67 -3.95 -23.70 -7.48
C GLN A 67 -4.90 -23.80 -6.29
N THR A 68 -5.35 -22.67 -5.74
CA THR A 68 -6.17 -22.65 -4.52
C THR A 68 -7.67 -22.71 -4.79
N LYS A 69 -8.08 -22.53 -6.06
CA LYS A 69 -9.48 -22.35 -6.49
C LYS A 69 -10.19 -21.16 -5.82
N LYS A 70 -9.43 -20.29 -5.17
CA LYS A 70 -9.93 -19.07 -4.53
C LYS A 70 -10.01 -17.93 -5.53
N ARG A 71 -10.84 -16.93 -5.23
CA ARG A 71 -11.13 -15.80 -6.12
C ARG A 71 -10.66 -14.46 -5.57
N SER A 72 -10.38 -13.53 -6.48
CA SER A 72 -10.04 -12.14 -6.18
C SER A 72 -10.75 -11.23 -7.17
N ILE A 73 -11.24 -10.09 -6.70
CA ILE A 73 -11.84 -9.04 -7.51
C ILE A 73 -10.98 -7.78 -7.37
N ASN A 74 -10.53 -7.24 -8.50
CA ASN A 74 -9.81 -5.97 -8.56
C ASN A 74 -10.70 -4.93 -9.21
N ILE A 75 -10.89 -3.80 -8.53
CA ILE A 75 -11.78 -2.73 -8.97
C ILE A 75 -10.98 -1.42 -8.96
N ASN A 76 -11.11 -0.66 -10.05
CA ASN A 76 -10.60 0.71 -10.12
C ASN A 76 -11.80 1.66 -10.29
N LEU A 77 -11.97 2.56 -9.33
CA LEU A 77 -13.10 3.46 -9.23
C LEU A 77 -12.62 4.91 -9.29
N GLN A 78 -13.34 5.75 -10.00
CA GLN A 78 -13.18 7.21 -9.93
C GLN A 78 -14.42 7.80 -9.26
N VAL A 79 -14.24 8.58 -8.20
CA VAL A 79 -15.32 9.16 -7.41
C VAL A 79 -14.96 10.59 -6.98
N ALA A 80 -15.95 11.41 -6.66
CA ALA A 80 -15.69 12.71 -6.02
C ALA A 80 -14.91 12.52 -4.71
N LYS A 81 -13.89 13.36 -4.48
CA LYS A 81 -13.02 13.28 -3.30
C LYS A 81 -13.77 13.27 -1.97
N GLU A 82 -14.79 14.12 -1.84
CA GLU A 82 -15.62 14.18 -0.62
C GLU A 82 -16.31 12.85 -0.28
N LYS A 83 -16.53 11.98 -1.26
CA LYS A 83 -17.16 10.66 -1.10
C LYS A 83 -16.15 9.53 -0.98
N ALA A 84 -14.86 9.77 -1.26
CA ALA A 84 -13.83 8.74 -1.34
C ALA A 84 -13.64 7.96 -0.04
N LEU A 85 -13.55 8.67 1.10
CA LEU A 85 -13.39 8.04 2.41
C LEU A 85 -14.61 7.21 2.81
N ALA A 86 -15.82 7.71 2.53
CA ALA A 86 -17.06 7.00 2.81
C ALA A 86 -17.19 5.75 1.93
N LEU A 87 -16.91 5.86 0.63
CA LEU A 87 -16.85 4.74 -0.31
C LEU A 87 -15.89 3.65 0.19
N MET A 88 -14.66 4.02 0.57
CA MET A 88 -13.69 3.09 1.14
C MET A 88 -14.16 2.47 2.47
N GLY A 89 -14.96 3.20 3.25
CA GLY A 89 -15.64 2.69 4.45
C GLY A 89 -16.61 1.57 4.11
N SER A 90 -17.53 1.78 3.17
CA SER A 90 -18.51 0.78 2.76
C SER A 90 -17.86 -0.46 2.14
N PHE A 91 -16.76 -0.30 1.40
CA PHE A 91 -15.98 -1.46 0.94
C PHE A 91 -15.28 -2.20 2.09
N ALA A 92 -14.79 -1.49 3.11
CA ALA A 92 -14.14 -2.12 4.27
C ALA A 92 -15.10 -3.04 5.04
N GLU A 93 -16.41 -2.79 5.01
CA GLU A 93 -17.42 -3.65 5.64
C GLU A 93 -17.63 -5.01 4.92
N LEU A 94 -17.04 -5.21 3.74
CA LEU A 94 -17.13 -6.48 3.03
C LEU A 94 -16.39 -7.62 3.74
N GLY A 95 -15.36 -7.32 4.54
CA GLY A 95 -14.50 -8.33 5.16
C GLY A 95 -13.41 -7.76 6.07
N ASP A 96 -12.34 -8.53 6.24
CA ASP A 96 -11.19 -8.17 7.09
C ASP A 96 -10.19 -7.32 6.29
N VAL A 97 -9.97 -6.07 6.73
CA VAL A 97 -9.12 -5.10 6.01
C VAL A 97 -7.64 -5.43 6.25
N GLN A 98 -6.94 -5.80 5.19
CA GLN A 98 -5.50 -6.11 5.23
C GLN A 98 -4.63 -4.87 5.02
N SER A 99 -5.11 -3.91 4.22
CA SER A 99 -4.41 -2.66 3.95
C SER A 99 -5.42 -1.59 3.59
N LYS A 100 -5.26 -0.38 4.14
CA LYS A 100 -6.05 0.79 3.81
C LYS A 100 -5.15 2.01 3.83
N SER A 101 -5.10 2.72 2.72
CA SER A 101 -4.40 4.00 2.60
C SER A 101 -5.23 4.94 1.76
N TYR A 102 -5.39 6.17 2.22
CA TYR A 102 -5.98 7.24 1.42
C TYR A 102 -5.09 8.46 1.53
N SER A 103 -4.79 9.06 0.39
CA SER A 103 -4.06 10.31 0.31
C SER A 103 -4.89 11.29 -0.48
N GLU A 104 -5.28 12.39 0.16
CA GLU A 104 -5.92 13.53 -0.51
C GLU A 104 -4.97 14.21 -1.50
N TYR A 105 -3.68 13.97 -1.30
CA TYR A 105 -2.60 14.36 -2.16
C TYR A 105 -2.11 13.11 -2.86
N GLN A 106 -2.53 12.88 -4.11
CA GLN A 106 -1.66 12.07 -4.97
C GLN A 106 -0.30 12.76 -4.89
N ASN A 107 0.75 12.01 -4.52
CA ASN A 107 2.12 12.45 -4.81
C ASN A 107 2.18 12.56 -6.34
N TYR A 108 1.69 13.68 -6.87
CA TYR A 108 2.30 14.29 -8.02
C TYR A 108 3.77 14.23 -7.69
N TYR A 109 4.53 13.43 -8.43
CA TYR A 109 5.90 13.86 -8.69
C TYR A 109 5.74 15.32 -9.08
N ASP A 110 6.13 16.18 -8.14
CA ASP A 110 5.89 17.61 -8.10
C ASP A 110 5.81 18.12 -9.54
N SER A 111 4.61 18.38 -10.06
CA SER A 111 4.44 18.70 -11.49
C SER A 111 5.26 19.93 -11.82
N GLU A 112 5.51 20.77 -10.83
CA GLU A 112 6.46 21.86 -10.86
C GLU A 112 7.90 21.36 -10.95
N SER A 113 8.34 20.39 -10.14
CA SER A 113 9.65 19.71 -10.32
C SER A 113 9.81 19.05 -11.70
N LEU A 114 8.77 18.39 -12.23
CA LEU A 114 8.78 17.81 -13.57
C LEU A 114 8.84 18.90 -14.65
N ARG A 115 8.11 20.01 -14.49
CA ARG A 115 8.18 21.19 -15.37
C ARG A 115 9.54 21.87 -15.32
N GLN A 116 10.13 22.00 -14.13
CA GLN A 116 11.48 22.54 -13.94
C GLN A 116 12.52 21.65 -14.61
N LYS A 117 12.45 20.33 -14.40
CA LYS A 117 13.31 19.36 -15.10
C LYS A 117 13.13 19.46 -16.60
N LEU A 118 11.90 19.48 -17.10
CA LEU A 118 11.60 19.63 -18.52
C LEU A 118 12.21 20.92 -19.09
N GLY A 119 12.09 22.04 -18.37
CA GLY A 119 12.69 23.32 -18.75
C GLY A 119 14.22 23.26 -18.81
N ILE A 120 14.87 22.56 -17.88
CA ILE A 120 16.32 22.34 -17.88
C ILE A 120 16.73 21.50 -19.10
N PHE A 121 16.05 20.39 -19.36
CA PHE A 121 16.35 19.51 -20.51
C PHE A 121 16.13 20.22 -21.86
N LYS A 122 15.09 21.05 -21.99
CA LYS A 122 14.86 21.87 -23.19
C LYS A 122 16.00 22.87 -23.43
N LYS A 123 16.48 23.55 -22.38
CA LYS A 123 17.65 24.44 -22.47
C LYS A 123 18.93 23.70 -22.87
N TYR A 124 19.13 22.49 -22.35
CA TYR A 124 20.29 21.66 -22.75
C TYR A 124 20.19 21.19 -24.20
N LEU A 125 18.99 20.85 -24.67
CA LEU A 125 18.76 20.49 -26.07
C LEU A 125 19.05 21.68 -27.00
N GLU A 126 18.54 22.87 -26.67
CA GLU A 126 18.80 24.11 -27.42
C GLU A 126 20.31 24.37 -27.52
N ARG A 127 21.04 24.26 -26.40
CA ARG A 127 22.50 24.44 -26.37
C ARG A 127 23.25 23.36 -27.16
N ALA A 128 22.78 22.12 -27.14
CA ALA A 128 23.39 21.01 -27.89
C ALA A 128 23.21 21.17 -29.40
N ILE A 129 22.06 21.69 -29.84
CA ILE A 129 21.77 21.96 -31.26
C ILE A 129 22.51 23.21 -31.74
N SER A 130 22.64 24.24 -30.90
CA SER A 130 23.36 25.48 -31.22
C SER A 130 24.89 25.36 -31.09
N SER A 131 25.39 24.17 -30.78
CA SER A 131 26.82 23.87 -30.69
C SER A 131 27.49 23.98 -32.07
N GLU A 132 28.73 24.48 -32.11
CA GLU A 132 29.55 24.53 -33.33
C GLU A 132 29.79 23.12 -33.92
N LYS A 133 29.70 22.08 -33.09
CA LYS A 133 29.66 20.66 -33.48
C LYS A 133 28.55 19.94 -32.69
N PRO A 134 27.33 19.83 -33.23
CA PRO A 134 26.26 19.10 -32.56
C PRO A 134 26.59 17.62 -32.51
N GLU A 135 26.51 17.01 -31.33
CA GLU A 135 26.65 15.56 -31.17
C GLU A 135 25.27 14.90 -31.30
N PRO A 136 25.01 14.16 -32.41
CA PRO A 136 23.67 13.65 -32.72
C PRO A 136 23.15 12.66 -31.66
N GLU A 137 24.03 11.89 -31.02
CA GLU A 137 23.65 10.97 -29.95
C GLU A 137 23.16 11.72 -28.69
N ILE A 138 23.80 12.85 -28.34
CA ILE A 138 23.38 13.69 -27.20
C ILE A 138 22.03 14.34 -27.49
N VAL A 139 21.84 14.87 -28.71
CA VAL A 139 20.56 15.47 -29.14
C VAL A 139 19.43 14.44 -29.05
N LYS A 140 19.67 13.22 -29.53
CA LYS A 140 18.71 12.10 -29.48
C LYS A 140 18.35 11.72 -28.05
N LEU A 141 19.33 11.57 -27.16
CA LEU A 141 19.11 11.24 -25.75
C LEU A 141 18.29 12.33 -25.03
N LEU A 142 18.64 13.61 -25.23
CA LEU A 142 17.91 14.73 -24.64
C LEU A 142 16.46 14.80 -25.15
N THR A 143 16.24 14.51 -26.43
CA THR A 143 14.90 14.46 -27.04
C THR A 143 14.05 13.36 -26.40
N GLN A 144 14.61 12.14 -26.25
CA GLN A 144 13.92 11.02 -25.61
C GLN A 144 13.56 11.31 -24.13
N GLN A 145 14.46 11.97 -23.39
CA GLN A 145 14.19 12.36 -22.01
C GLN A 145 13.08 13.43 -21.91
N ILE A 146 13.05 14.38 -22.85
CA ILE A 146 11.97 15.38 -22.97
C ILE A 146 10.63 14.70 -23.26
N GLU A 147 10.57 13.80 -24.24
CA GLU A 147 9.34 13.06 -24.57
C GLU A 147 8.82 12.24 -23.38
N SER A 148 9.73 11.59 -22.64
CA SER A 148 9.39 10.85 -21.42
C SER A 148 8.80 11.77 -20.34
N LEU A 149 9.43 12.92 -20.08
CA LEU A 149 8.96 13.91 -19.10
C LEU A 149 7.62 14.53 -19.52
N GLU A 150 7.42 14.83 -20.80
CA GLU A 150 6.15 15.33 -21.32
C GLU A 150 5.03 14.29 -21.20
N SER A 151 5.33 13.00 -21.44
CA SER A 151 4.38 11.90 -21.24
C SER A 151 3.96 11.75 -19.77
N GLN A 152 4.92 11.89 -18.85
CA GLN A 152 4.65 11.90 -17.41
C GLN A 152 3.80 13.12 -17.00
N LEU A 153 4.08 14.30 -17.57
CA LEU A 153 3.27 15.50 -17.33
C LEU A 153 1.84 15.36 -17.87
N ARG A 154 1.64 14.79 -19.06
CA ARG A 154 0.30 14.56 -19.63
C ARG A 154 -0.51 13.55 -18.83
N SER A 155 0.12 12.46 -18.38
CA SER A 155 -0.53 11.49 -17.50
C SER A 155 -0.86 12.07 -16.12
N SER A 156 -0.06 13.02 -15.63
CA SER A 156 -0.37 13.78 -14.42
C SER A 156 -1.51 14.81 -14.61
N ALA A 157 -1.69 15.35 -15.81
CA ALA A 157 -2.69 16.39 -16.09
C ALA A 157 -4.13 15.85 -16.28
N GLN A 158 -4.33 14.53 -16.27
CA GLN A 158 -5.60 13.89 -16.66
C GLN A 158 -6.58 13.59 -15.51
N LEU A 159 -6.30 14.00 -14.27
CA LEU A 159 -7.22 13.80 -13.15
C LEU A 159 -7.67 15.15 -12.58
N ASP A 160 -8.97 15.43 -12.72
CA ASP A 160 -9.63 16.58 -12.11
C ASP A 160 -9.35 16.59 -10.59
N SER A 161 -8.89 17.74 -10.09
CA SER A 161 -8.55 17.97 -8.67
C SER A 161 -9.72 17.74 -7.70
N THR A 162 -10.95 17.61 -8.20
CA THR A 162 -12.15 17.26 -7.41
C THR A 162 -12.38 15.76 -7.27
N GLN A 163 -11.65 14.94 -8.04
CA GLN A 163 -11.85 13.49 -8.13
C GLN A 163 -10.78 12.72 -7.34
N ALA A 164 -11.11 11.50 -6.96
CA ALA A 164 -10.22 10.53 -6.36
C ALA A 164 -10.28 9.22 -7.13
N LEU A 165 -9.12 8.57 -7.28
CA LEU A 165 -9.00 7.21 -7.78
C LEU A 165 -8.90 6.25 -6.59
N ILE A 166 -9.76 5.25 -6.56
CA ILE A 166 -9.83 4.26 -5.49
C ILE A 166 -9.61 2.87 -6.08
N TYR A 167 -8.53 2.24 -5.66
CA TYR A 167 -8.19 0.86 -5.99
C TYR A 167 -8.67 -0.06 -4.88
N VAL A 168 -9.58 -0.98 -5.20
CA VAL A 168 -10.10 -1.95 -4.25
C VAL A 168 -9.77 -3.35 -4.72
N THR A 169 -9.12 -4.12 -3.86
CA THR A 169 -8.86 -5.55 -4.05
C THR A 169 -9.62 -6.34 -3.00
N VAL A 170 -10.55 -7.19 -3.42
CA VAL A 170 -11.28 -8.10 -2.53
C VAL A 170 -10.87 -9.53 -2.84
N LYS A 171 -10.22 -10.22 -1.91
CA LYS A 171 -9.72 -11.59 -2.13
C LYS A 171 -10.28 -12.57 -1.11
N GLU A 172 -10.56 -13.80 -1.54
CA GLU A 172 -10.91 -14.86 -0.60
C GLU A 172 -9.70 -15.23 0.26
N ARG A 173 -9.95 -15.60 1.52
CA ARG A 173 -8.89 -16.09 2.41
C ARG A 173 -8.15 -17.26 1.78
N GLY A 174 -6.82 -17.15 1.79
CA GLY A 174 -5.92 -18.11 1.18
C GLY A 174 -5.81 -18.00 -0.34
N TYR A 175 -6.26 -16.89 -0.95
CA TYR A 175 -6.04 -16.64 -2.38
C TYR A 175 -4.56 -16.65 -2.76
N ASP A 176 -3.70 -16.05 -1.95
CA ASP A 176 -2.25 -15.98 -2.18
C ASP A 176 -1.48 -17.19 -1.62
N ASN A 177 -2.17 -18.12 -0.93
CA ASN A 177 -1.50 -19.27 -0.31
C ASN A 177 -1.10 -20.27 -1.39
N ASN A 178 0.17 -20.34 -1.75
CA ASN A 178 0.68 -21.53 -2.43
C ASN A 178 0.60 -22.75 -1.48
N PRO A 179 0.43 -23.98 -1.97
CA PRO A 179 0.38 -25.19 -1.13
C PRO A 179 1.66 -25.48 -0.30
N GLY A 180 2.66 -24.59 -0.32
CA GLY A 180 3.84 -24.60 0.56
C GLY A 180 4.02 -23.34 1.42
N GLN A 181 3.11 -22.37 1.38
CA GLN A 181 3.16 -21.16 2.21
C GLN A 181 1.95 -21.12 3.15
N THR A 182 2.19 -21.42 4.43
CA THR A 182 1.23 -21.17 5.50
C THR A 182 1.14 -19.67 5.76
N SER A 183 -0.08 -19.15 5.87
CA SER A 183 -0.35 -17.76 6.25
C SER A 183 0.36 -17.42 7.57
N PRO A 184 0.84 -16.18 7.77
CA PRO A 184 1.43 -15.76 9.04
C PRO A 184 0.53 -16.09 10.24
N ARG A 185 -0.79 -15.94 10.08
CA ARG A 185 -1.78 -16.25 11.13
C ARG A 185 -1.81 -17.73 11.51
N ASP A 186 -1.68 -18.61 10.52
CA ASP A 186 -1.65 -20.06 10.74
C ASP A 186 -0.34 -20.50 11.40
N LYS A 187 0.77 -19.79 11.13
CA LYS A 187 2.04 -20.01 11.85
C LYS A 187 1.93 -19.67 13.33
N TYR A 188 1.24 -18.58 13.68
CA TYR A 188 0.99 -18.24 15.08
C TYR A 188 0.09 -19.27 15.78
N LEU A 189 -0.95 -19.77 15.10
CA LEU A 189 -1.86 -20.79 15.63
C LEU A 189 -1.16 -22.15 15.82
N LEU A 190 -0.35 -22.59 14.85
CA LEU A 190 0.49 -23.79 15.01
C LEU A 190 1.55 -23.61 16.11
N GLY A 191 2.16 -22.43 16.21
CA GLY A 191 3.11 -22.11 17.28
C GLY A 191 2.45 -22.10 18.67
N LEU A 192 1.21 -21.61 18.77
CA LEU A 192 0.46 -21.65 20.02
C LEU A 192 0.09 -23.09 20.40
N LEU A 193 -0.37 -23.89 19.44
CA LEU A 193 -0.72 -25.29 19.66
C LEU A 193 0.50 -26.13 20.08
N SER A 194 1.66 -25.90 19.46
CA SER A 194 2.90 -26.60 19.85
C SER A 194 3.39 -26.17 21.24
N ALA A 195 3.27 -24.88 21.58
CA ALA A 195 3.58 -24.38 22.92
C ALA A 195 2.65 -24.97 23.98
N VAL A 196 1.34 -25.05 23.72
CA VAL A 196 0.35 -25.65 24.64
C VAL A 196 0.62 -27.14 24.83
N LEU A 197 0.95 -27.86 23.74
CA LEU A 197 1.29 -29.29 23.82
C LEU A 197 2.58 -29.51 24.64
N ALA A 198 3.60 -28.69 24.43
CA ALA A 198 4.85 -28.76 25.22
C ALA A 198 4.60 -28.49 26.71
N LEU A 199 3.72 -27.52 27.03
CA LEU A 199 3.34 -27.21 28.40
C LEU A 199 2.62 -28.39 29.06
N LEU A 200 1.66 -29.02 28.36
CA LEU A 200 0.94 -30.19 28.84
C LEU A 200 1.89 -31.38 29.11
N LEU A 201 2.83 -31.64 28.20
CA LEU A 201 3.84 -32.69 28.37
C LEU A 201 4.77 -32.41 29.55
N PHE A 202 5.13 -31.15 29.78
CA PHE A 202 5.92 -30.73 30.94
C PHE A 202 5.19 -31.02 32.26
N PHE A 203 3.90 -30.65 32.35
CA PHE A 203 3.09 -30.95 33.54
C PHE A 203 2.89 -32.45 33.76
N LEU A 204 2.67 -33.23 32.70
CA LEU A 204 2.60 -34.70 32.79
C LEU A 204 3.92 -35.32 33.27
N GLY A 205 5.06 -34.79 32.80
CA GLY A 205 6.39 -35.20 33.25
C GLY A 205 6.62 -34.92 34.74
N LEU A 206 6.23 -33.73 35.22
CA LEU A 206 6.27 -33.38 36.64
C LEU A 206 5.35 -34.27 37.47
N LEU A 207 4.15 -34.57 36.98
CA LEU A 207 3.20 -35.45 37.68
C LEU A 207 3.74 -36.88 37.81
N ALA A 208 4.31 -37.41 36.72
CA ALA A 208 4.96 -38.72 36.72
C ALA A 208 6.18 -38.76 37.65
N GLY A 209 7.00 -37.71 37.64
CA GLY A 209 8.13 -37.55 38.57
C GLY A 209 7.68 -37.49 40.04
N TRP A 210 6.62 -36.75 40.33
CA TRP A 210 6.06 -36.64 41.69
C TRP A 210 5.48 -37.96 42.19
N ILE A 211 4.74 -38.69 41.34
CA ILE A 211 4.24 -40.03 41.67
C ILE A 211 5.40 -41.00 41.95
N ARG A 212 6.49 -40.91 41.17
CA ARG A 212 7.67 -41.78 41.36
C ARG A 212 8.46 -41.43 42.62
N CYS A 213 8.62 -40.15 42.94
CA CYS A 213 9.22 -39.70 44.20
C CYS A 213 8.38 -40.12 45.42
N ARG A 214 7.04 -39.99 45.34
CA ARG A 214 6.14 -40.43 46.42
C ARG A 214 6.21 -41.94 46.66
N LYS A 215 6.27 -42.74 45.58
CA LYS A 215 6.48 -44.20 45.71
C LYS A 215 7.83 -44.55 46.33
N LYS A 216 8.89 -43.77 46.08
CA LYS A 216 10.22 -44.01 46.65
C LYS A 216 10.28 -43.68 48.15
N ILE A 217 9.59 -42.64 48.60
CA ILE A 217 9.50 -42.26 50.02
C ILE A 217 8.73 -43.31 50.85
N ILE A 218 7.75 -43.99 50.26
CA ILE A 218 6.96 -45.05 50.95
C ILE A 218 7.74 -46.38 51.02
N ALA A 219 8.76 -46.56 50.18
CA ALA A 219 9.51 -47.82 50.05
C ALA A 219 10.85 -47.84 50.81
N ASP A 220 11.23 -46.75 51.48
CA ASP A 220 12.47 -46.65 52.25
C ASP A 220 12.15 -46.47 53.74
N PRO A 221 12.23 -47.54 54.57
CA PRO A 221 11.87 -47.48 55.98
C PRO A 221 12.99 -46.94 56.90
N ASN A 222 14.07 -46.37 56.34
CA ASN A 222 15.25 -45.92 57.10
C ASN A 222 15.53 -44.41 57.00
N VAL A 223 14.50 -43.58 56.77
CA VAL A 223 14.51 -42.14 57.11
C VAL A 223 13.31 -41.82 57.98
#